data_AF-A0A2V6PM99-F1
#
_entry.id   AF-A0A2V6PM99-F1
#
_cell.length_a   1.000
_cell.length_b   1.000
_cell.length_c   1.000
_cell.angle_alpha   90.00
_cell.angle_beta   90.00
_cell.angle_gamma   90.00
#
_symmetry.space_group_name_H-M   'P 1'
#
loop_
_entity.id
_entity.type
_entity.pdbx_description
1 polymer ?
#
loop_
_entity_poly.entity_id
_entity_poly.type
_entity_poly.pdbx_seq_one_letter_code
_entity_poly.pdbx_strand_id
1 'polypeptide(L)'
;MRYFLSGFILLCVVVVSIAGFRGDKSRRPPIELFPDMDRQPKLRPQTHSSFFPDQLSSRLPVEGAIARSRPVVLGGKEIYPFEDNPLNTGRIPGATNFVETIPLPLTEQLLARGQQRYAINCAPCHGAAGDGKGITARYGMIAMANFHDARLVKMPDGEVFNTITYGKNLMGAYGPNVTVTDRWAIIAYIRALERSRLASLDDVPEAQRLSLKK
;
A
#
# COMPACT_ATOMS: atom_id res chain seq x y z
N MET A 1 19.88 12.33 65.30
CA MET A 1 19.96 13.32 64.19
C MET A 1 21.12 13.08 63.21
N ARG A 2 22.37 12.90 63.66
CA ARG A 2 23.53 12.71 62.73
C ARG A 2 23.36 11.53 61.77
N TYR A 3 23.00 10.34 62.28
CA TYR A 3 22.78 9.15 61.45
C TYR A 3 21.56 9.24 60.52
N PHE A 4 20.53 10.00 60.94
CA PHE A 4 19.33 10.22 60.14
C PHE A 4 19.65 11.08 58.91
N LEU A 5 20.41 12.16 59.08
CA LEU A 5 20.84 13.03 57.97
C LEU A 5 21.75 12.27 56.99
N SER A 6 22.71 11.50 57.49
CA SER A 6 23.57 10.67 56.64
C SER A 6 22.79 9.64 55.84
N GLY A 7 21.82 8.97 56.46
CA GLY A 7 20.95 7.99 55.80
C GLY A 7 20.05 8.62 54.74
N PHE A 8 19.51 9.81 55.02
CA PHE A 8 18.67 10.54 54.06
C PHE A 8 19.47 10.99 52.83
N ILE A 9 20.68 11.52 53.02
CA ILE A 9 21.56 11.92 51.91
C ILE A 9 21.91 10.71 51.03
N LEU A 10 22.26 9.57 51.65
CA LEU A 10 22.54 8.34 50.93
C LEU A 10 21.33 7.90 50.08
N LEU A 11 20.12 7.95 50.66
CA LEU A 11 18.88 7.62 49.96
C LEU A 11 18.66 8.55 48.75
N CYS A 12 18.85 9.86 48.90
CA CYS A 12 18.72 10.81 47.81
C CYS A 12 19.72 10.54 46.68
N VAL A 13 20.99 10.25 47.01
CA VAL A 13 22.02 9.91 46.01
C VAL A 13 21.67 8.65 45.25
N VAL A 14 21.16 7.63 45.93
CA VAL A 14 20.71 6.37 45.30
C VAL A 14 19.52 6.63 44.36
N VAL A 15 18.52 7.38 44.81
CA VAL A 15 17.34 7.70 43.98
C VAL A 15 17.72 8.47 42.72
N VAL A 16 18.56 9.50 42.83
CA VAL A 16 19.02 10.29 41.66
C VAL A 16 19.88 9.45 40.72
N SER A 17 20.71 8.55 41.26
CA SER A 17 21.55 7.66 40.44
C SER A 17 20.74 6.64 39.63
N ILE A 18 19.60 6.18 40.18
CA ILE A 18 18.72 5.18 39.51
C ILE A 18 17.71 5.85 38.59
N ALA A 19 17.04 6.92 39.05
CA ALA A 19 15.97 7.59 38.30
C ALA A 19 16.48 8.66 37.33
N GLY A 20 17.75 9.06 37.43
CA GLY A 20 18.31 10.18 36.70
C GLY A 20 17.79 11.53 37.18
N PHE A 21 18.21 12.61 36.51
CA PHE A 21 17.60 13.91 36.73
C PHE A 21 16.31 14.04 35.94
N ARG A 22 15.35 14.76 36.52
CA ARG A 22 14.08 15.05 35.84
C ARG A 22 14.37 15.79 34.52
N GLY A 23 13.97 15.20 33.40
CA GLY A 23 14.16 15.76 32.06
C GLY A 23 15.29 15.11 31.25
N ASP A 24 16.06 14.20 31.85
CA ASP A 24 17.07 13.43 31.12
C ASP A 24 16.41 12.49 30.10
N LYS A 25 17.02 12.42 28.91
CA LYS A 25 16.59 11.53 27.84
C LYS A 25 17.38 10.24 27.91
N SER A 26 16.68 9.12 28.10
CA SER A 26 17.26 7.78 27.99
C SER A 26 17.04 7.19 26.60
N ARG A 27 18.00 6.38 26.12
CA ARG A 27 17.83 5.52 24.93
C ARG A 27 17.25 4.15 25.28
N ARG A 28 17.18 3.80 26.57
CA ARG A 28 16.57 2.56 27.05
C ARG A 28 15.05 2.73 27.13
N PRO A 29 14.28 1.63 27.06
CA PRO A 29 12.86 1.66 27.36
C PRO A 29 12.60 2.38 28.70
N PRO A 30 11.52 3.19 28.80
CA PRO A 30 11.14 3.83 30.05
C PRO A 30 10.94 2.81 31.17
N ILE A 31 11.15 3.26 32.42
CA ILE A 31 10.83 2.46 33.60
C ILE A 31 9.30 2.44 33.73
N GLU A 32 8.72 1.25 33.69
CA GLU A 32 7.28 1.03 33.87
C GLU A 32 7.02 0.68 35.34
N LEU A 33 6.28 1.53 36.06
CA LEU A 33 5.96 1.32 37.48
C LEU A 33 4.90 0.22 37.70
N PHE A 34 3.93 0.11 36.80
CA PHE A 34 2.82 -0.85 36.90
C PHE A 34 2.53 -1.52 35.53
N PRO A 35 3.40 -2.44 35.07
CA PRO A 35 3.32 -2.99 33.72
C PRO A 35 2.30 -4.14 33.55
N ASP A 36 1.51 -4.45 34.58
CA ASP A 36 0.68 -5.66 34.67
C ASP A 36 -0.28 -5.85 33.48
N MET A 37 -0.85 -4.74 32.99
CA MET A 37 -1.75 -4.74 31.83
C MET A 37 -1.12 -4.16 30.56
N ASP A 38 0.15 -3.76 30.60
CA ASP A 38 0.90 -3.32 29.41
C ASP A 38 1.37 -4.54 28.61
N ARG A 39 1.84 -5.58 29.30
CA ARG A 39 2.26 -6.87 28.73
C ARG A 39 1.29 -7.98 29.10
N GLN A 40 0.19 -8.03 28.36
CA GLN A 40 -0.86 -9.03 28.58
C GLN A 40 -0.46 -10.40 28.05
N PRO A 41 -0.91 -11.51 28.68
CA PRO A 41 -0.68 -12.88 28.21
C PRO A 41 -1.59 -13.25 27.02
N LYS A 42 -1.70 -12.36 26.03
CA LYS A 42 -2.40 -12.59 24.76
C LYS A 42 -1.49 -12.22 23.60
N LEU A 43 -1.61 -12.96 22.51
CA LEU A 43 -0.86 -12.66 21.30
C LEU A 43 -1.55 -11.54 20.53
N ARG A 44 -0.78 -10.51 20.16
CA ARG A 44 -1.21 -9.47 19.21
C ARG A 44 -0.64 -9.79 17.82
N PRO A 45 -1.18 -9.21 16.74
CA PRO A 45 -0.56 -9.33 15.42
C PRO A 45 0.89 -8.83 15.44
N GLN A 46 1.78 -9.51 14.71
CA GLN A 46 3.20 -9.13 14.57
C GLN A 46 3.97 -9.09 15.91
N THR A 47 3.67 -9.99 16.84
CA THR A 47 4.45 -10.14 18.09
C THR A 47 5.27 -11.41 18.08
N HIS A 48 6.37 -11.40 18.83
CA HIS A 48 7.15 -12.61 19.10
C HIS A 48 6.31 -13.67 19.82
N SER A 49 6.47 -14.94 19.45
CA SER A 49 5.86 -16.09 20.12
C SER A 49 6.89 -17.21 20.28
N SER A 50 7.18 -17.63 21.51
CA SER A 50 8.12 -18.74 21.77
C SER A 50 7.54 -20.13 21.46
N PHE A 51 6.26 -20.21 21.11
CA PHE A 51 5.59 -21.49 20.83
C PHE A 51 5.90 -22.03 19.43
N PHE A 52 6.08 -21.15 18.44
CA PHE A 52 6.33 -21.56 17.05
C PHE A 52 7.83 -21.46 16.69
N PRO A 53 8.36 -22.37 15.85
CA PRO A 53 9.78 -22.36 15.48
C PRO A 53 10.28 -21.08 14.79
N ASP A 54 9.41 -20.42 14.03
CA ASP A 54 9.68 -19.16 13.33
C ASP A 54 9.46 -17.91 14.20
N GLN A 55 9.07 -18.10 15.47
CA GLN A 55 8.86 -17.07 16.48
C GLN A 55 7.75 -16.04 16.14
N LEU A 56 6.88 -16.31 15.16
CA LEU A 56 5.82 -15.40 14.74
C LEU A 56 4.48 -15.74 15.39
N SER A 57 3.82 -14.75 16.01
CA SER A 57 2.44 -14.90 16.48
C SER A 57 1.42 -15.00 15.33
N SER A 58 1.63 -14.22 14.27
CA SER A 58 0.79 -14.23 13.07
C SER A 58 1.10 -15.48 12.24
N ARG A 59 0.10 -16.35 12.05
CA ARG A 59 0.22 -17.55 11.22
C ARG A 59 -0.36 -17.31 9.83
N LEU A 60 0.23 -17.94 8.82
CA LEU A 60 -0.39 -18.04 7.51
C LEU A 60 -1.64 -18.93 7.59
N PRO A 61 -2.71 -18.59 6.88
CA PRO A 61 -3.84 -19.50 6.68
C PRO A 61 -3.39 -20.80 6.01
N VAL A 62 -4.16 -21.87 6.21
CA VAL A 62 -3.96 -23.14 5.48
C VAL A 62 -4.19 -22.90 3.97
N GLU A 63 -3.42 -23.59 3.14
CA GLU A 63 -3.57 -23.50 1.69
C GLU A 63 -4.99 -23.87 1.23
N GLY A 64 -5.53 -23.12 0.28
CA GLY A 64 -6.90 -23.28 -0.21
C GLY A 64 -8.01 -22.74 0.71
N ALA A 65 -7.67 -22.19 1.89
CA ALA A 65 -8.67 -21.58 2.77
C ALA A 65 -9.29 -20.32 2.14
N ILE A 66 -10.63 -20.32 1.98
CA ILE A 66 -11.39 -19.17 1.49
C ILE A 66 -12.01 -18.43 2.68
N ALA A 67 -11.61 -17.18 2.89
CA ALA A 67 -12.16 -16.35 3.94
C ALA A 67 -13.59 -15.87 3.59
N ARG A 68 -14.48 -15.85 4.58
CA ARG A 68 -15.78 -15.18 4.46
C ARG A 68 -15.55 -13.68 4.27
N SER A 69 -15.93 -13.17 3.11
CA SER A 69 -15.69 -11.79 2.70
C SER A 69 -17.00 -11.10 2.30
N ARG A 70 -16.98 -9.77 2.27
CA ARG A 70 -18.09 -8.98 1.72
C ARG A 70 -17.94 -8.92 0.20
N PRO A 71 -19.02 -9.12 -0.58
CA PRO A 71 -18.96 -9.00 -2.01
C PRO A 71 -18.84 -7.54 -2.43
N VAL A 72 -18.30 -7.31 -3.62
CA VAL A 72 -18.44 -6.04 -4.34
C VAL A 72 -19.71 -6.13 -5.17
N VAL A 73 -20.62 -5.16 -5.00
CA VAL A 73 -21.87 -5.11 -5.78
C VAL A 73 -21.63 -4.29 -7.04
N LEU A 74 -21.77 -4.92 -8.20
CA LEU A 74 -21.60 -4.28 -9.51
C LEU A 74 -22.80 -4.60 -10.39
N GLY A 75 -23.52 -3.56 -10.84
CA GLY A 75 -24.70 -3.73 -11.71
C GLY A 75 -25.81 -4.62 -11.11
N GLY A 76 -25.95 -4.60 -9.77
CA GLY A 76 -26.91 -5.44 -9.05
C GLY A 76 -26.48 -6.88 -8.80
N LYS A 77 -25.26 -7.27 -9.19
CA LYS A 77 -24.68 -8.59 -8.90
C LYS A 77 -23.65 -8.49 -7.79
N GLU A 78 -23.71 -9.43 -6.85
CA GLU A 78 -22.68 -9.63 -5.84
C GLU A 78 -21.52 -10.43 -6.45
N ILE A 79 -20.31 -9.89 -6.37
CA ILE A 79 -19.08 -10.55 -6.83
C ILE A 79 -18.17 -10.75 -5.62
N TYR A 80 -17.91 -12.00 -5.27
CA TYR A 80 -17.03 -12.33 -4.16
C TYR A 80 -15.56 -12.41 -4.62
N PRO A 81 -14.58 -12.02 -3.78
CA PRO A 81 -13.16 -12.00 -4.15
C PRO A 81 -12.55 -13.33 -4.62
N PHE A 82 -13.16 -14.48 -4.26
CA PHE A 82 -12.69 -15.81 -4.64
C PHE A 82 -13.22 -16.29 -5.99
N GLU A 83 -14.21 -15.59 -6.57
CA GLU A 83 -14.83 -15.98 -7.84
C GLU A 83 -13.93 -15.69 -9.03
N ASP A 84 -14.00 -16.55 -10.04
CA ASP A 84 -13.40 -16.30 -11.36
C ASP A 84 -14.22 -15.25 -12.11
N ASN A 85 -13.91 -13.98 -11.81
CA ASN A 85 -14.58 -12.81 -12.37
C ASN A 85 -13.51 -11.81 -12.86
N PRO A 86 -13.73 -11.11 -13.98
CA PRO A 86 -12.82 -10.06 -14.46
C PRO A 86 -12.39 -9.07 -13.39
N LEU A 87 -13.28 -8.73 -12.47
CA LEU A 87 -12.99 -7.83 -11.37
C LEU A 87 -11.85 -8.37 -10.48
N ASN A 88 -11.81 -9.67 -10.20
CA ASN A 88 -10.85 -10.27 -9.29
C ASN A 88 -9.56 -10.72 -9.98
N THR A 89 -9.66 -11.17 -11.23
CA THR A 89 -8.55 -11.81 -11.95
C THR A 89 -7.93 -10.93 -13.02
N GLY A 90 -8.66 -9.91 -13.52
CA GLY A 90 -8.27 -9.16 -14.72
C GLY A 90 -8.34 -9.98 -16.01
N ARG A 91 -8.90 -11.19 -15.97
CA ARG A 91 -8.99 -12.09 -17.13
C ARG A 91 -10.44 -12.27 -17.59
N ILE A 92 -10.59 -12.66 -18.84
CA ILE A 92 -11.87 -13.12 -19.37
C ILE A 92 -12.13 -14.51 -18.77
N PRO A 93 -13.30 -14.76 -18.14
CA PRO A 93 -13.60 -16.04 -17.51
C PRO A 93 -13.44 -17.21 -18.48
N GLY A 94 -12.77 -18.28 -18.03
CA GLY A 94 -12.51 -19.46 -18.85
C GLY A 94 -11.51 -19.28 -19.99
N ALA A 95 -10.82 -18.12 -20.08
CA ALA A 95 -9.80 -17.85 -21.08
C ALA A 95 -8.48 -17.36 -20.44
N THR A 96 -7.39 -17.45 -21.20
CA THR A 96 -6.08 -16.91 -20.79
C THR A 96 -5.92 -15.41 -21.11
N ASN A 97 -6.84 -14.86 -21.90
CA ASN A 97 -6.81 -13.47 -22.34
C ASN A 97 -7.21 -12.50 -21.21
N PHE A 98 -6.59 -11.33 -21.20
CA PHE A 98 -6.90 -10.25 -20.28
C PHE A 98 -8.12 -9.45 -20.75
N VAL A 99 -8.82 -8.80 -19.82
CA VAL A 99 -9.84 -7.83 -20.19
C VAL A 99 -9.18 -6.55 -20.72
N GLU A 100 -9.75 -6.00 -21.79
CA GLU A 100 -9.24 -4.78 -22.42
C GLU A 100 -9.48 -3.55 -21.58
N THR A 101 -10.61 -3.50 -20.87
CA THR A 101 -11.09 -2.31 -20.16
C THR A 101 -11.38 -2.59 -18.69
N ILE A 102 -11.27 -1.53 -17.87
CA ILE A 102 -11.64 -1.55 -16.46
C ILE A 102 -13.14 -1.95 -16.30
N PRO A 103 -13.46 -2.99 -15.51
CA PRO A 103 -14.84 -3.44 -15.32
C PRO A 103 -15.65 -2.57 -14.34
N LEU A 104 -15.03 -1.58 -13.69
CA LEU A 104 -15.67 -0.66 -12.75
C LEU A 104 -16.13 0.63 -13.44
N PRO A 105 -17.21 1.27 -12.96
CA PRO A 105 -17.64 2.56 -13.48
C PRO A 105 -16.58 3.64 -13.20
N LEU A 106 -16.14 4.32 -14.25
CA LEU A 106 -15.20 5.43 -14.15
C LEU A 106 -15.91 6.65 -13.56
N THR A 107 -15.66 6.91 -12.29
CA THR A 107 -16.18 8.07 -11.56
C THR A 107 -15.02 8.94 -11.07
N GLU A 108 -15.29 10.21 -10.78
CA GLU A 108 -14.30 11.11 -10.18
C GLU A 108 -13.78 10.57 -8.85
N GLN A 109 -14.65 9.96 -8.04
CA GLN A 109 -14.27 9.31 -6.78
C GLN A 109 -13.29 8.16 -6.99
N LEU A 110 -13.51 7.32 -8.02
CA LEU A 110 -12.61 6.24 -8.37
C LEU A 110 -11.25 6.78 -8.84
N LEU A 111 -11.23 7.83 -9.65
CA LEU A 111 -10.00 8.47 -10.12
C LEU A 111 -9.22 9.12 -8.98
N ALA A 112 -9.88 9.87 -8.09
CA ALA A 112 -9.25 10.47 -6.92
C ALA A 112 -8.68 9.40 -5.98
N ARG A 113 -9.41 8.29 -5.79
CA ARG A 113 -8.91 7.13 -5.05
C ARG A 113 -7.70 6.50 -5.74
N GLY A 114 -7.74 6.37 -7.05
CA GLY A 114 -6.66 5.88 -7.88
C GLY A 114 -5.39 6.71 -7.74
N GLN A 115 -5.52 8.04 -7.84
CA GLN A 115 -4.44 9.00 -7.61
C GLN A 115 -3.80 8.83 -6.23
N GLN A 116 -4.63 8.76 -5.18
CA GLN A 116 -4.16 8.57 -3.81
C GLN A 116 -3.35 7.26 -3.68
N ARG A 117 -3.88 6.16 -4.22
CA ARG A 117 -3.26 4.84 -4.10
C ARG A 117 -2.01 4.70 -4.97
N TYR A 118 -2.00 5.34 -6.14
CA TYR A 118 -0.83 5.45 -7.01
C TYR A 118 0.29 6.23 -6.33
N ALA A 119 -0.02 7.38 -5.73
CA ALA A 119 0.96 8.21 -5.05
C ALA A 119 1.67 7.46 -3.90
N ILE A 120 0.94 6.60 -3.19
CA ILE A 120 1.48 5.80 -2.07
C ILE A 120 2.33 4.63 -2.57
N ASN A 121 1.82 3.84 -3.52
CA ASN A 121 2.39 2.53 -3.84
C ASN A 121 3.23 2.50 -5.11
N CYS A 122 2.95 3.38 -6.08
CA CYS A 122 3.48 3.28 -7.44
C CYS A 122 4.45 4.42 -7.78
N ALA A 123 4.11 5.65 -7.39
CA ALA A 123 4.87 6.85 -7.69
C ALA A 123 6.33 6.84 -7.18
N PRO A 124 6.68 6.20 -6.03
CA PRO A 124 8.07 6.14 -5.60
C PRO A 124 9.00 5.52 -6.65
N CYS A 125 8.51 4.55 -7.43
CA CYS A 125 9.26 3.90 -8.50
C CYS A 125 8.94 4.49 -9.88
N HIS A 126 7.66 4.64 -10.22
CA HIS A 126 7.23 5.05 -11.57
C HIS A 126 7.16 6.57 -11.78
N GLY A 127 7.41 7.37 -10.76
CA GLY A 127 7.33 8.84 -10.81
C GLY A 127 5.89 9.35 -10.65
N ALA A 128 5.73 10.59 -10.20
CA ALA A 128 4.39 11.19 -10.03
C ALA A 128 3.65 11.36 -11.38
N ALA A 129 4.42 11.58 -12.46
CA ALA A 129 3.91 11.71 -13.82
C ALA A 129 3.85 10.36 -14.56
N GLY A 130 4.25 9.23 -13.95
CA GLY A 130 4.28 7.94 -14.62
C GLY A 130 5.36 7.77 -15.69
N ASP A 131 6.42 8.58 -15.64
CA ASP A 131 7.51 8.59 -16.64
C ASP A 131 8.66 7.64 -16.32
N GLY A 132 8.52 6.80 -15.29
CA GLY A 132 9.57 5.88 -14.83
C GLY A 132 10.69 6.55 -14.04
N LYS A 133 10.56 7.83 -13.68
CA LYS A 133 11.60 8.60 -12.97
C LYS A 133 11.23 8.89 -11.51
N GLY A 134 10.82 7.84 -10.80
CA GLY A 134 10.57 7.91 -9.37
C GLY A 134 11.81 8.20 -8.53
N ILE A 135 11.62 8.46 -7.24
CA ILE A 135 12.72 8.74 -6.30
C ILE A 135 13.74 7.60 -6.24
N THR A 136 13.30 6.34 -6.45
CA THR A 136 14.18 5.16 -6.46
C THR A 136 15.22 5.20 -7.59
N ALA A 137 14.95 5.91 -8.69
CA ALA A 137 15.92 6.08 -9.77
C ALA A 137 17.19 6.80 -9.29
N ARG A 138 17.07 7.68 -8.29
CA ARG A 138 18.24 8.35 -7.68
C ARG A 138 19.11 7.42 -6.85
N TYR A 139 18.59 6.25 -6.48
CA TYR A 139 19.28 5.22 -5.71
C TYR A 139 19.76 4.05 -6.59
N GLY A 140 19.81 4.24 -7.92
CA GLY A 140 20.33 3.24 -8.86
C GLY A 140 19.35 2.13 -9.23
N MET A 141 18.09 2.20 -8.77
CA MET A 141 17.03 1.34 -9.29
C MET A 141 16.62 1.85 -10.67
N ILE A 142 17.17 1.23 -11.71
CA ILE A 142 16.94 1.58 -13.12
C ILE A 142 15.93 0.62 -13.77
N ALA A 143 15.39 1.01 -14.93
CA ALA A 143 14.44 0.23 -15.75
C ALA A 143 12.98 0.16 -15.24
N MET A 144 12.50 1.18 -14.54
CA MET A 144 11.06 1.33 -14.29
C MET A 144 10.34 1.63 -15.61
N ALA A 145 9.18 0.99 -15.79
CA ALA A 145 8.32 1.24 -16.93
C ALA A 145 7.83 2.70 -16.95
N ASN A 146 7.99 3.34 -18.12
CA ASN A 146 7.37 4.60 -18.46
C ASN A 146 5.98 4.32 -19.06
N PHE A 147 4.91 4.68 -18.36
CA PHE A 147 3.54 4.37 -18.78
C PHE A 147 3.14 5.04 -20.10
N HIS A 148 3.89 6.06 -20.52
CA HIS A 148 3.65 6.76 -21.79
C HIS A 148 4.23 6.05 -23.01
N ASP A 149 4.96 4.94 -22.83
CA ASP A 149 5.48 4.15 -23.94
C ASP A 149 4.32 3.48 -24.70
N ALA A 150 4.34 3.55 -26.03
CA ALA A 150 3.25 3.05 -26.88
C ALA A 150 2.85 1.59 -26.62
N ARG A 151 3.79 0.76 -26.16
CA ARG A 151 3.54 -0.63 -25.78
C ARG A 151 2.66 -0.74 -24.53
N LEU A 152 2.83 0.14 -23.55
CA LEU A 152 2.06 0.13 -22.30
C LEU A 152 0.70 0.81 -22.46
N VAL A 153 0.64 1.87 -23.25
CA VAL A 153 -0.64 2.52 -23.59
C VAL A 153 -1.60 1.55 -24.30
N LYS A 154 -1.07 0.63 -25.13
CA LYS A 154 -1.84 -0.40 -25.84
C LYS A 154 -2.03 -1.70 -25.05
N MET A 155 -1.47 -1.80 -23.84
CA MET A 155 -1.59 -2.99 -23.01
C MET A 155 -3.04 -3.12 -22.50
N PRO A 156 -3.65 -4.31 -22.48
CA PRO A 156 -4.97 -4.51 -21.87
C PRO A 156 -4.96 -4.13 -20.39
N ASP A 157 -6.03 -3.51 -19.89
CA ASP A 157 -6.13 -3.11 -18.48
C ASP A 157 -5.98 -4.31 -17.52
N GLY A 158 -6.46 -5.48 -17.92
CA GLY A 158 -6.30 -6.72 -17.19
C GLY A 158 -4.85 -7.21 -17.05
N GLU A 159 -3.97 -6.92 -18.02
CA GLU A 159 -2.55 -7.26 -17.90
C GLU A 159 -1.85 -6.36 -16.88
N VAL A 160 -2.23 -5.08 -16.84
CA VAL A 160 -1.75 -4.14 -15.82
C VAL A 160 -2.23 -4.59 -14.44
N PHE A 161 -3.49 -5.00 -14.32
CA PHE A 161 -4.04 -5.59 -13.10
C PHE A 161 -3.26 -6.83 -12.65
N ASN A 162 -2.94 -7.74 -13.56
CA ASN A 162 -2.14 -8.93 -13.28
C ASN A 162 -0.73 -8.55 -12.81
N THR A 163 -0.10 -7.55 -13.43
CA THR A 163 1.22 -7.04 -13.05
C THR A 163 1.22 -6.45 -11.64
N ILE A 164 0.19 -5.70 -11.25
CA ILE A 164 0.06 -5.20 -9.87
C ILE A 164 -0.15 -6.37 -8.90
N THR A 165 -0.95 -7.36 -9.30
CA THR A 165 -1.34 -8.48 -8.43
C THR A 165 -0.18 -9.41 -8.13
N TYR A 166 0.55 -9.84 -9.17
CA TYR A 166 1.56 -10.90 -9.09
C TYR A 166 2.99 -10.40 -9.26
N GLY A 167 3.19 -9.13 -9.62
CA GLY A 167 4.48 -8.58 -10.01
C GLY A 167 4.85 -8.94 -11.45
N LYS A 168 5.98 -8.39 -11.91
CA LYS A 168 6.55 -8.66 -13.24
C LYS A 168 8.04 -8.35 -13.23
N ASN A 169 8.87 -9.32 -13.63
CA ASN A 169 10.34 -9.19 -13.63
C ASN A 169 10.86 -8.75 -12.24
N LEU A 170 11.50 -7.57 -12.17
CA LEU A 170 12.03 -6.99 -10.94
C LEU A 170 10.98 -6.32 -10.06
N MET A 171 9.76 -6.11 -10.57
CA MET A 171 8.66 -5.56 -9.80
C MET A 171 8.00 -6.66 -8.96
N GLY A 172 8.08 -6.54 -7.63
CA GLY A 172 7.40 -7.45 -6.70
C GLY A 172 5.87 -7.34 -6.77
N ALA A 173 5.19 -8.32 -6.18
CA ALA A 173 3.74 -8.38 -6.11
C ALA A 173 3.18 -7.35 -5.10
N TYR A 174 2.18 -6.58 -5.53
CA TYR A 174 1.44 -5.65 -4.66
C TYR A 174 0.07 -6.20 -4.24
N GLY A 175 -0.31 -7.39 -4.73
CA GLY A 175 -1.60 -8.00 -4.44
C GLY A 175 -1.96 -8.08 -2.94
N PRO A 176 -1.04 -8.50 -2.06
CA PRO A 176 -1.31 -8.56 -0.62
C PRO A 176 -1.55 -7.19 0.04
N ASN A 177 -1.03 -6.11 -0.54
CA ASN A 177 -1.05 -4.76 0.04
C ASN A 177 -2.10 -3.84 -0.60
N VAL A 178 -2.52 -4.14 -1.84
CA VAL A 178 -3.48 -3.33 -2.61
C VAL A 178 -4.74 -4.17 -2.88
N THR A 179 -5.87 -3.69 -2.36
CA THR A 179 -7.17 -4.33 -2.56
C THR A 179 -7.57 -4.37 -4.03
N VAL A 180 -8.37 -5.35 -4.44
CA VAL A 180 -8.80 -5.54 -5.83
C VAL A 180 -9.39 -4.26 -6.44
N THR A 181 -10.29 -3.58 -5.71
CA THR A 181 -10.90 -2.32 -6.18
C THR A 181 -9.88 -1.19 -6.31
N ASP A 182 -8.92 -1.10 -5.38
CA ASP A 182 -7.85 -0.09 -5.45
C ASP A 182 -6.90 -0.36 -6.62
N ARG A 183 -6.70 -1.62 -7.04
CA ARG A 183 -5.90 -1.93 -8.25
C ARG A 183 -6.54 -1.34 -9.49
N TRP A 184 -7.86 -1.53 -9.67
CA TRP A 184 -8.59 -0.93 -10.78
C TRP A 184 -8.62 0.59 -10.71
N ALA A 185 -8.75 1.18 -9.51
CA ALA A 185 -8.64 2.62 -9.33
C ALA A 185 -7.26 3.16 -9.76
N ILE A 186 -6.18 2.47 -9.38
CA ILE A 186 -4.81 2.80 -9.81
C ILE A 186 -4.72 2.74 -11.33
N ILE A 187 -5.25 1.70 -11.97
CA ILE A 187 -5.22 1.57 -13.44
C ILE A 187 -6.00 2.70 -14.11
N ALA A 188 -7.18 3.05 -13.59
CA ALA A 188 -7.94 4.22 -14.06
C ALA A 188 -7.09 5.50 -14.02
N TYR A 189 -6.34 5.70 -12.93
CA TYR A 189 -5.45 6.85 -12.81
C TYR A 189 -4.23 6.77 -13.74
N ILE A 190 -3.66 5.57 -13.98
CA ILE A 190 -2.59 5.37 -14.98
C ILE A 190 -3.11 5.78 -16.37
N ARG A 191 -4.32 5.37 -16.76
CA ARG A 191 -4.93 5.78 -18.03
C ARG A 191 -5.18 7.29 -18.11
N ALA A 192 -5.55 7.92 -17.00
CA ALA A 192 -5.66 9.37 -16.93
C ALA A 192 -4.30 10.07 -17.13
N LEU A 193 -3.22 9.52 -16.55
CA LEU A 193 -1.86 10.02 -16.76
C LEU A 193 -1.44 9.90 -18.24
N GLU A 194 -1.66 8.73 -18.85
CA GLU A 194 -1.39 8.50 -20.28
C GLU A 194 -2.12 9.53 -21.16
N ARG A 195 -3.42 9.71 -20.91
CA ARG A 195 -4.24 10.73 -21.60
C ARG A 195 -3.72 12.15 -21.37
N SER A 196 -3.31 12.49 -20.16
CA SER A 196 -2.79 13.85 -19.86
C SER A 196 -1.55 14.21 -20.67
N ARG A 197 -0.73 13.22 -21.05
CA ARG A 197 0.52 13.44 -21.79
C ARG A 197 0.38 13.24 -23.30
N LEU A 198 -0.49 12.33 -23.72
CA LEU A 198 -0.69 11.95 -25.13
C LEU A 198 -1.96 12.54 -25.74
N ALA A 199 -2.68 13.41 -25.03
CA ALA A 199 -3.88 14.06 -25.54
C ALA A 199 -3.59 14.81 -26.85
N SER A 200 -4.50 14.67 -27.82
CA SER A 200 -4.51 15.48 -29.03
C SER A 200 -5.53 16.61 -28.91
N LEU A 201 -5.50 17.55 -29.86
CA LEU A 201 -6.54 18.59 -29.94
C LEU A 201 -7.94 18.02 -30.14
N ASP A 202 -8.06 16.79 -30.66
CA ASP A 202 -9.34 16.12 -30.87
C ASP A 202 -9.99 15.70 -29.55
N ASP A 203 -9.20 15.42 -28.51
CA ASP A 203 -9.68 15.07 -27.17
C ASP A 203 -10.29 16.27 -26.42
N VAL A 204 -10.05 17.49 -26.89
CA VAL A 204 -10.58 18.72 -26.29
C VAL A 204 -11.98 19.03 -26.87
N PRO A 205 -13.00 19.33 -26.05
CA PRO A 205 -14.31 19.76 -26.54
C PRO A 205 -14.20 20.98 -27.47
N GLU A 206 -14.98 21.02 -28.55
CA GLU A 206 -14.88 22.05 -29.59
C GLU A 206 -14.93 23.48 -29.04
N ALA A 207 -15.80 23.72 -28.05
CA ALA A 207 -15.93 25.01 -27.38
C ALA A 207 -14.63 25.50 -26.69
N GLN A 208 -13.76 24.57 -26.26
CA GLN A 208 -12.50 24.86 -25.57
C GLN A 208 -11.29 24.85 -26.53
N ARG A 209 -11.43 24.28 -27.74
CA ARG A 209 -10.35 24.26 -28.75
C ARG A 209 -9.91 25.66 -29.16
N LEU A 210 -10.86 26.61 -29.23
CA LEU A 210 -10.60 28.00 -29.62
C LEU A 210 -9.74 28.74 -28.59
N SER A 211 -9.86 28.42 -27.30
CA SER A 211 -9.04 29.04 -26.24
C SER A 211 -7.59 28.51 -26.16
N LEU A 212 -7.29 27.40 -26.85
CA LEU A 212 -5.96 26.77 -26.84
C LEU A 212 -5.10 27.16 -28.05
N LYS A 213 -5.68 27.78 -29.08
CA LYS A 213 -4.91 28.35 -30.20
C LYS A 213 -4.25 29.65 -29.73
N LYS A 214 -2.99 29.57 -29.29
CA LYS A 214 -2.06 30.69 -29.17
C LYS A 214 -0.95 30.55 -30.20
#